data_AF-A0A1Q3JXY0-F1
#
_entry.id   AF-A0A1Q3JXY0-F1
#
_cell.length_a   1.000
_cell.length_b   1.000
_cell.length_c   1.000
_cell.angle_alpha   90.00
_cell.angle_beta   90.00
_cell.angle_gamma   90.00
#
_symmetry.space_group_name_H-M   'P 1'
#
loop_
_entity.id
_entity.type
_entity.pdbx_description
1 polymer ?
#
loop_
_entity_poly.entity_id
_entity_poly.type
_entity_poly.pdbx_seq_one_letter_code
_entity_poly.pdbx_strand_id
1 'polypeptide(L)'
;MMAEISEKAGAAKGGKTAQQWYEDGIRNSMKIYQQWGERMKVLSAAEATAADYAPITDAKIAAYLAQPQIAYTGSSAHKLELIVSQAWVNFFMRPEEAWSTWKRTGLPKFKEYAAANPTDGTAFLDAISAGASPLLIPRRSILPTPNSFNIENFNAAVTKLGAKPEDLQPNKSEGRIFWDK
;
A
#
# COMPACT_ATOMS: atom_id res chain seq x y z
N MET A 1 -4.23 1.76 9.49
CA MET A 1 -3.34 2.56 10.36
C MET A 1 -3.43 2.15 11.84
N MET A 2 -4.60 2.13 12.48
CA MET A 2 -4.72 1.76 13.91
C MET A 2 -4.18 0.34 14.23
N ALA A 3 -4.42 -0.64 13.36
CA ALA A 3 -3.86 -1.99 13.53
C ALA A 3 -2.33 -1.98 13.62
N GLU A 4 -1.67 -1.25 12.72
CA GLU A 4 -0.21 -1.11 12.72
C GLU A 4 0.31 -0.41 13.98
N ILE A 5 -0.37 0.64 14.43
CA ILE A 5 0.00 1.36 15.65
C ILE A 5 -0.10 0.44 16.85
N SER A 6 -1.20 -0.31 16.98
CA SER A 6 -1.40 -1.28 18.06
C SER A 6 -0.36 -2.40 18.03
N GLU A 7 -0.06 -2.94 16.84
CA GLU A 7 0.94 -4.01 16.66
C GLU A 7 2.34 -3.53 17.07
N LYS A 8 2.77 -2.36 16.58
CA LYS A 8 4.09 -1.80 16.93
C LYS A 8 4.20 -1.40 18.40
N ALA A 9 3.10 -0.96 19.01
CA ALA A 9 3.07 -0.62 20.43
C ALA A 9 2.98 -1.85 21.35
N GLY A 10 2.66 -3.03 20.80
CA GLY A 10 2.40 -4.24 21.59
C GLY A 10 1.21 -4.13 22.54
N ALA A 11 0.27 -3.21 22.27
CA ALA A 11 -0.85 -2.92 23.16
C ALA A 11 -2.07 -2.41 22.39
N ALA A 12 -3.27 -2.58 22.97
CA ALA A 12 -4.49 -2.03 22.42
C ALA A 12 -4.43 -0.50 22.30
N LYS A 13 -5.02 0.05 21.23
CA LYS A 13 -5.14 1.49 20.99
C LYS A 13 -6.56 1.80 20.53
N GLY A 14 -7.11 2.92 20.96
CA GLY A 14 -8.50 3.28 20.63
C GLY A 14 -9.54 2.24 21.08
N GLY A 15 -9.26 1.51 22.17
CA GLY A 15 -10.17 0.50 22.72
C GLY A 15 -10.18 -0.85 22.03
N LYS A 16 -9.33 -1.09 21.02
CA LYS A 16 -9.26 -2.37 20.30
C LYS A 16 -7.83 -2.91 20.17
N THR A 17 -7.71 -4.22 20.06
CA THR A 17 -6.45 -4.90 19.75
C THR A 17 -6.03 -4.67 18.29
N ALA A 18 -4.79 -5.00 17.95
CA ALA A 18 -4.32 -4.91 16.56
C ALA A 18 -5.14 -5.80 15.61
N GLN A 19 -5.46 -7.03 16.04
CA GLN A 19 -6.30 -7.96 15.30
C GLN A 19 -7.69 -7.40 15.03
N GLN A 20 -8.36 -6.86 16.04
CA GLN A 20 -9.68 -6.26 15.88
C GLN A 20 -9.66 -5.11 14.87
N TRP A 21 -8.65 -4.23 14.94
CA TRP A 21 -8.51 -3.16 13.94
C TRP A 21 -8.20 -3.67 12.54
N TYR A 22 -7.45 -4.75 12.41
CA TYR A 22 -7.13 -5.37 11.14
C TYR A 22 -8.38 -5.96 10.49
N GLU A 23 -9.15 -6.76 11.24
CA GLU A 23 -10.40 -7.38 10.76
C GLU A 23 -11.48 -6.33 10.45
N ASP A 24 -11.62 -5.31 11.30
CA ASP A 24 -12.54 -4.19 11.05
C ASP A 24 -12.11 -3.37 9.81
N GLY A 25 -10.81 -3.22 9.59
CA GLY A 25 -10.26 -2.55 8.41
C GLY A 25 -10.64 -3.27 7.12
N ILE A 26 -10.48 -4.60 7.08
CA ILE A 26 -10.88 -5.44 5.95
C ILE A 26 -12.39 -5.32 5.72
N ARG A 27 -13.19 -5.52 6.77
CA ARG A 27 -14.65 -5.45 6.69
C ARG A 27 -15.13 -4.11 6.13
N ASN A 28 -14.57 -3.01 6.62
CA ASN A 28 -14.96 -1.67 6.17
C ASN A 28 -14.48 -1.38 4.75
N SER A 29 -13.26 -1.80 4.38
CA SER A 29 -12.77 -1.69 3.00
C SER A 29 -13.75 -2.36 2.02
N MET A 30 -14.08 -3.63 2.27
CA MET A 30 -14.98 -4.40 1.41
C MET A 30 -16.37 -3.76 1.30
N LYS A 31 -16.93 -3.23 2.41
CA LYS A 31 -18.21 -2.51 2.39
C LYS A 31 -18.15 -1.20 1.59
N ILE A 32 -17.06 -0.43 1.72
CA ILE A 32 -16.87 0.81 0.96
C ILE A 32 -16.80 0.51 -0.53
N TYR A 33 -16.06 -0.53 -0.94
CA TYR A 33 -15.96 -0.91 -2.36
C TYR A 33 -17.30 -1.39 -2.93
N GLN A 34 -18.11 -2.12 -2.16
CA GLN A 34 -19.49 -2.46 -2.56
C GLN A 34 -20.33 -1.20 -2.80
N GLN A 35 -20.34 -0.27 -1.84
CA GLN A 35 -21.07 1.00 -1.97
C GLN A 35 -20.59 1.82 -3.17
N TRP A 36 -19.29 1.80 -3.46
CA TRP A 36 -18.74 2.48 -4.64
C TRP A 36 -19.17 1.79 -5.93
N GLY A 37 -19.11 0.45 -5.99
CA GLY A 37 -19.61 -0.33 -7.12
C GLY A 37 -21.08 -0.05 -7.42
N GLU A 38 -21.93 0.02 -6.40
CA GLU A 38 -23.35 0.39 -6.54
C GLU A 38 -23.54 1.80 -7.10
N ARG A 39 -22.81 2.78 -6.56
CA ARG A 39 -22.89 4.19 -7.02
C ARG A 39 -22.38 4.37 -8.44
N MET A 40 -21.34 3.63 -8.81
CA MET A 40 -20.72 3.67 -10.14
C MET A 40 -21.43 2.77 -11.15
N LYS A 41 -22.51 2.08 -10.74
CA LYS A 41 -23.28 1.17 -11.60
C LYS A 41 -22.43 0.04 -12.20
N VAL A 42 -21.48 -0.48 -11.42
CA VAL A 42 -20.76 -1.71 -11.76
C VAL A 42 -21.77 -2.85 -11.70
N LEU A 43 -22.03 -3.52 -12.83
CA LEU A 43 -23.08 -4.54 -12.99
C LEU A 43 -23.01 -5.62 -11.90
N SER A 44 -21.82 -6.18 -11.67
CA SER A 44 -21.60 -7.22 -10.66
C SER A 44 -21.91 -6.80 -9.22
N ALA A 45 -21.93 -5.50 -8.92
CA ALA A 45 -22.27 -4.97 -7.59
C ALA A 45 -23.68 -4.40 -7.51
N ALA A 46 -24.23 -3.88 -8.62
CA ALA A 46 -25.39 -3.00 -8.63
C ALA A 46 -26.65 -3.57 -9.29
N GLU A 47 -26.50 -4.58 -10.17
CA GLU A 47 -27.59 -5.06 -11.03
C GLU A 47 -27.91 -6.53 -10.74
N ALA A 48 -28.99 -6.78 -10.00
CA ALA A 48 -29.36 -8.12 -9.56
C ALA A 48 -29.70 -9.09 -10.71
N THR A 49 -30.04 -8.55 -11.89
CA THR A 49 -30.34 -9.35 -13.09
C THR A 49 -29.11 -9.62 -13.97
N ALA A 50 -27.95 -9.02 -13.66
CA ALA A 50 -26.73 -9.24 -14.41
C ALA A 50 -26.23 -10.68 -14.22
N ALA A 51 -25.70 -11.27 -15.30
CA ALA A 51 -25.19 -12.64 -15.28
C ALA A 51 -24.02 -12.83 -14.29
N ASP A 52 -23.26 -11.77 -14.02
CA ASP A 52 -22.12 -11.73 -13.10
C ASP A 52 -22.44 -11.01 -11.78
N TYR A 53 -23.72 -10.87 -11.42
CA TYR A 53 -24.13 -10.28 -10.15
C TYR A 53 -23.54 -11.04 -8.96
N ALA A 54 -22.61 -10.40 -8.25
CA ALA A 54 -21.83 -10.99 -7.19
C ALA A 54 -21.50 -9.97 -6.08
N PRO A 55 -22.51 -9.34 -5.45
CA PRO A 55 -22.29 -8.30 -4.45
C PRO A 55 -21.48 -8.82 -3.26
N ILE A 56 -20.74 -7.93 -2.62
CA ILE A 56 -20.03 -8.20 -1.37
C ILE A 56 -21.05 -8.15 -0.22
N THR A 57 -21.38 -9.32 0.34
CA THR A 57 -22.31 -9.45 1.46
C THR A 57 -21.55 -9.66 2.78
N ASP A 58 -22.21 -9.45 3.92
CA ASP A 58 -21.61 -9.75 5.24
C ASP A 58 -21.17 -11.22 5.37
N ALA A 59 -21.90 -12.15 4.73
CA ALA A 59 -21.53 -13.57 4.66
C ALA A 59 -20.22 -13.79 3.86
N LYS A 60 -20.06 -13.13 2.70
CA LYS A 60 -18.80 -13.20 1.93
C LYS A 60 -17.63 -12.56 2.68
N ILE A 61 -17.87 -11.47 3.41
CA ILE A 61 -16.85 -10.84 4.26
C ILE A 61 -16.44 -11.79 5.39
N ALA A 62 -17.42 -12.43 6.06
CA ALA A 62 -17.14 -13.42 7.10
C ALA A 62 -16.34 -14.61 6.56
N ALA A 63 -16.71 -15.12 5.37
CA ALA A 63 -15.97 -16.19 4.71
C ALA A 63 -14.54 -15.78 4.34
N TYR A 64 -14.33 -14.54 3.88
CA TYR A 64 -13.00 -14.00 3.59
C TYR A 64 -12.13 -13.91 4.85
N LEU A 65 -12.68 -13.35 5.94
CA LEU A 65 -11.97 -13.24 7.22
C LEU A 65 -11.63 -14.59 7.85
N ALA A 66 -12.40 -15.64 7.54
CA ALA A 66 -12.15 -17.00 8.01
C ALA A 66 -11.06 -17.75 7.22
N GLN A 67 -10.55 -17.18 6.11
CA GLN A 67 -9.49 -17.82 5.34
C GLN A 67 -8.19 -17.92 6.16
N PRO A 68 -7.49 -19.07 6.16
CA PRO A 68 -6.26 -19.24 6.91
C PRO A 68 -5.19 -18.18 6.60
N GLN A 69 -5.09 -17.75 5.33
CA GLN A 69 -4.14 -16.71 4.91
C GLN A 69 -4.46 -15.31 5.48
N ILE A 70 -5.70 -15.08 5.89
CA ILE A 70 -6.15 -13.78 6.41
C ILE A 70 -6.05 -13.74 7.94
N ALA A 71 -5.91 -14.90 8.60
CA ALA A 71 -5.82 -14.99 10.05
C ALA A 71 -4.65 -14.17 10.61
N TYR A 72 -4.92 -13.32 11.60
CA TYR A 72 -3.95 -12.41 12.22
C TYR A 72 -2.96 -13.14 13.15
N THR A 73 -2.13 -14.01 12.57
CA THR A 73 -1.23 -14.93 13.28
C THR A 73 0.21 -14.78 12.79
N GLY A 74 1.13 -15.60 13.30
CA GLY A 74 2.55 -15.53 12.95
C GLY A 74 3.34 -14.45 13.70
N SER A 75 4.53 -14.14 13.20
CA SER A 75 5.45 -13.17 13.80
C SER A 75 4.91 -11.74 13.70
N SER A 76 5.42 -10.83 14.54
CA SER A 76 5.03 -9.41 14.47
C SER A 76 5.36 -8.79 13.10
N ALA A 77 6.49 -9.19 12.50
CA ALA A 77 6.84 -8.78 11.14
C ALA A 77 5.81 -9.24 10.11
N HIS A 78 5.38 -10.51 10.17
CA HIS A 78 4.37 -11.03 9.25
C HIS A 78 3.00 -10.35 9.44
N LYS A 79 2.58 -10.09 10.68
CA LYS A 79 1.35 -9.34 10.98
C LYS A 79 1.36 -7.92 10.40
N LEU A 80 2.51 -7.24 10.45
CA LEU A 80 2.69 -5.94 9.79
C LEU A 80 2.57 -6.07 8.26
N GLU A 81 3.10 -7.14 7.66
CA GLU A 81 2.94 -7.44 6.24
C GLU A 81 1.47 -7.69 5.87
N LEU A 82 0.71 -8.44 6.66
CA LEU A 82 -0.73 -8.62 6.48
C LEU A 82 -1.48 -7.28 6.52
N ILE A 83 -1.20 -6.44 7.53
CA ILE A 83 -1.85 -5.12 7.65
C ILE A 83 -1.58 -4.25 6.43
N VAL A 84 -0.33 -4.15 5.99
CA VAL A 84 0.02 -3.30 4.85
C VAL A 84 -0.50 -3.88 3.54
N SER A 85 -0.55 -5.22 3.40
CA SER A 85 -1.14 -5.87 2.23
C SER A 85 -2.62 -5.53 2.06
N GLN A 86 -3.40 -5.60 3.15
CA GLN A 86 -4.82 -5.22 3.13
C GLN A 86 -5.00 -3.71 2.90
N ALA A 87 -4.10 -2.88 3.44
CA ALA A 87 -4.11 -1.45 3.17
C ALA A 87 -3.81 -1.15 1.69
N TRP A 88 -2.84 -1.85 1.10
CA TRP A 88 -2.48 -1.70 -0.31
C TRP A 88 -3.66 -2.03 -1.24
N VAL A 89 -4.38 -3.13 -0.99
CA VAL A 89 -5.62 -3.47 -1.72
C VAL A 89 -6.68 -2.38 -1.53
N ASN A 90 -6.88 -1.90 -0.30
CA ASN A 90 -7.84 -0.83 -0.02
C ASN A 90 -7.51 0.48 -0.78
N PHE A 91 -6.22 0.77 -0.99
CA PHE A 91 -5.76 1.96 -1.70
C PHE A 91 -5.77 1.83 -3.23
N PHE A 92 -6.43 0.82 -3.80
CA PHE A 92 -6.53 0.67 -5.25
C PHE A 92 -7.01 1.94 -5.97
N MET A 93 -8.02 2.64 -5.41
CA MET A 93 -8.51 3.92 -5.93
C MET A 93 -7.77 5.17 -5.38
N ARG A 94 -6.67 4.98 -4.64
CA ARG A 94 -5.85 6.02 -4.02
C ARG A 94 -4.36 5.73 -4.23
N PRO A 95 -3.89 5.76 -5.49
CA PRO A 95 -2.52 5.37 -5.83
C PRO A 95 -1.47 6.21 -5.09
N GLU A 96 -1.77 7.48 -4.78
CA GLU A 96 -0.92 8.35 -3.97
C GLU A 96 -0.70 7.81 -2.55
N GLU A 97 -1.74 7.26 -1.91
CA GLU A 97 -1.66 6.64 -0.59
C GLU A 97 -1.00 5.26 -0.63
N ALA A 98 -1.23 4.50 -1.70
CA ALA A 98 -0.53 3.24 -1.92
C ALA A 98 0.98 3.47 -2.05
N TRP A 99 1.39 4.44 -2.87
CA TRP A 99 2.80 4.79 -3.08
C TRP A 99 3.43 5.41 -1.83
N SER A 100 2.69 6.27 -1.10
CA SER A 100 3.19 6.84 0.15
C SER A 100 3.42 5.78 1.22
N THR A 101 2.47 4.84 1.35
CA THR A 101 2.54 3.73 2.30
C THR A 101 3.68 2.78 1.96
N TRP A 102 3.85 2.45 0.68
CA TRP A 102 4.98 1.63 0.23
C TRP A 102 6.31 2.32 0.52
N LYS A 103 6.42 3.64 0.30
CA LYS A 103 7.64 4.36 0.63
C LYS A 103 7.98 4.32 2.13
N ARG A 104 6.96 4.47 2.98
CA ARG A 104 7.12 4.47 4.44
C ARG A 104 7.44 3.10 5.03
N THR A 105 6.93 2.02 4.43
CA THR A 105 6.98 0.67 5.01
C THR A 105 7.91 -0.29 4.28
N GLY A 106 8.20 -0.03 2.99
CA GLY A 106 8.83 -1.00 2.09
C GLY A 106 7.90 -2.17 1.71
N LEU A 107 6.61 -2.08 2.01
CA LEU A 107 5.61 -3.12 1.79
C LEU A 107 4.50 -2.65 0.82
N PRO A 108 3.98 -3.52 -0.07
CA PRO A 108 4.36 -4.91 -0.28
C PRO A 108 5.81 -5.09 -0.76
N LYS A 109 6.43 -6.23 -0.44
CA LYS A 109 7.83 -6.52 -0.83
C LYS A 109 7.92 -6.86 -2.31
N PHE A 110 9.06 -6.55 -2.91
CA PHE A 110 9.42 -7.07 -4.22
C PHE A 110 9.88 -8.53 -4.11
N LYS A 111 9.34 -9.41 -4.95
CA LYS A 111 9.71 -10.83 -5.02
C LYS A 111 9.86 -11.24 -6.48
N GLU A 112 10.72 -12.22 -6.75
CA GLU A 112 10.73 -12.88 -8.05
C GLU A 112 9.37 -13.55 -8.28
N TYR A 113 8.85 -13.44 -9.49
CA TYR A 113 7.58 -14.07 -9.82
C TYR A 113 7.74 -15.59 -9.75
N ALA A 114 7.10 -16.21 -8.75
CA ALA A 114 7.11 -17.65 -8.56
C ALA A 114 5.71 -18.26 -8.69
N ALA A 115 4.66 -17.51 -8.32
CA ALA A 115 3.27 -17.94 -8.37
C ALA A 115 2.35 -16.73 -8.53
N ALA A 116 1.17 -16.94 -9.14
CA ALA A 116 0.22 -15.87 -9.41
C ALA A 116 -0.44 -15.28 -8.15
N ASN A 117 -0.52 -16.06 -7.06
CA ASN A 117 -1.23 -15.67 -5.84
C ASN A 117 -0.36 -15.84 -4.58
N PRO A 118 -0.47 -14.93 -3.60
CA PRO A 118 0.24 -15.06 -2.34
C PRO A 118 -0.30 -16.24 -1.52
N THR A 119 0.61 -17.07 -1.02
CA THR A 119 0.26 -18.27 -0.24
C THR A 119 0.03 -17.98 1.24
N ASP A 120 0.58 -16.88 1.76
CA ASP A 120 0.53 -16.48 3.17
C ASP A 120 -0.30 -15.21 3.42
N GLY A 121 -1.07 -14.77 2.42
CA GLY A 121 -1.91 -13.57 2.51
C GLY A 121 -1.15 -12.25 2.41
N THR A 122 0.17 -12.27 2.21
CA THR A 122 0.98 -11.05 2.01
C THR A 122 1.07 -10.69 0.54
N ALA A 123 0.63 -9.50 0.17
CA ALA A 123 0.84 -8.97 -1.16
C ALA A 123 2.34 -8.87 -1.48
N PHE A 124 2.67 -8.92 -2.76
CA PHE A 124 4.03 -8.67 -3.25
C PHE A 124 3.98 -7.96 -4.59
N LEU A 125 5.09 -7.35 -4.96
CA LEU A 125 5.32 -6.71 -6.26
C LEU A 125 6.37 -7.53 -7.01
N ASP A 126 6.29 -7.53 -8.33
CA ASP A 126 7.28 -8.23 -9.15
C ASP A 126 8.61 -7.48 -9.16
N ALA A 127 9.69 -8.21 -8.84
CA ALA A 127 11.05 -7.70 -9.01
C ALA A 127 11.30 -7.33 -10.48
N ILE A 128 11.89 -6.16 -10.70
CA ILE A 128 12.20 -5.66 -12.05
C ILE A 128 13.71 -5.56 -12.19
N SER A 129 14.25 -6.13 -13.26
CA SER A 129 15.69 -6.14 -13.55
C SER A 129 15.98 -5.88 -15.03
N ALA A 130 17.17 -5.32 -15.29
CA ALA A 130 17.76 -5.25 -16.63
C ALA A 130 18.95 -6.24 -16.65
N GLY A 131 18.69 -7.47 -17.12
CA GLY A 131 19.64 -8.57 -16.99
C GLY A 131 19.88 -8.92 -15.52
N ALA A 132 21.14 -8.95 -15.08
CA ALA A 132 21.50 -9.22 -13.69
C ALA A 132 21.38 -8.00 -12.76
N SER A 133 21.03 -6.82 -13.29
CA SER A 133 20.97 -5.58 -12.51
C SER A 133 19.54 -5.28 -12.05
N PRO A 134 19.25 -5.26 -10.74
CA PRO A 134 17.93 -4.85 -10.24
C PRO A 134 17.68 -3.38 -10.57
N LEU A 135 16.46 -3.07 -11.02
CA LEU A 135 16.03 -1.71 -11.27
C LEU A 135 15.39 -1.12 -10.00
N LEU A 136 15.74 0.12 -9.70
CA LEU A 136 15.16 0.84 -8.57
C LEU A 136 13.85 1.51 -9.00
N ILE A 137 12.82 1.35 -8.17
CA ILE A 137 11.52 1.98 -8.40
C ILE A 137 11.61 3.47 -8.04
N PRO A 138 11.08 4.37 -8.89
CA PRO A 138 10.96 5.80 -8.57
C PRO A 138 10.24 6.05 -7.23
N ARG A 139 10.82 6.90 -6.39
CA ARG A 139 10.31 7.29 -5.05
C ARG A 139 9.94 8.76 -4.95
N ARG A 140 10.35 9.57 -5.93
CA ARG A 140 9.98 10.99 -6.07
C ARG A 140 9.91 11.41 -7.54
N SER A 141 9.19 12.48 -7.82
CA SER A 141 9.26 13.16 -9.11
C SER A 141 10.56 13.94 -9.24
N ILE A 142 11.03 14.14 -10.48
CA ILE A 142 12.10 15.09 -10.75
C ILE A 142 11.61 16.52 -10.48
N LEU A 143 12.49 17.38 -9.99
CA LEU A 143 12.18 18.78 -9.78
C LEU A 143 12.28 19.51 -11.12
N PRO A 144 11.19 20.14 -11.62
CA PRO A 144 11.28 20.93 -12.84
C PRO A 144 12.15 22.18 -12.61
N THR A 145 12.99 22.53 -13.58
CA THR A 145 13.78 23.76 -13.51
C THR A 145 12.85 24.97 -13.60
N PRO A 146 12.85 25.89 -12.62
CA PRO A 146 11.98 27.05 -12.64
C PRO A 146 12.55 28.17 -13.53
N ASN A 147 11.77 29.25 -13.69
CA ASN A 147 12.26 30.49 -14.27
C ASN A 147 13.27 31.22 -13.35
N SER A 148 13.82 32.34 -13.83
CA SER A 148 14.82 33.13 -13.12
C SER A 148 14.37 33.66 -11.76
N PHE A 149 13.06 33.85 -11.54
CA PHE A 149 12.54 34.36 -10.26
C PHE A 149 12.72 33.39 -9.10
N ASN A 150 12.84 32.08 -9.36
CA ASN A 150 12.97 31.07 -8.31
C ASN A 150 14.22 30.19 -8.44
N ILE A 151 15.17 30.61 -9.28
CA ILE A 151 16.36 29.80 -9.58
C ILE A 151 17.30 29.65 -8.37
N GLU A 152 17.43 30.69 -7.54
CA GLU A 152 18.26 30.65 -6.32
C GLU A 152 17.72 29.65 -5.30
N ASN A 153 16.41 29.69 -5.03
CA ASN A 153 15.75 28.73 -4.14
C ASN A 153 15.83 27.30 -4.66
N PHE A 154 15.68 27.11 -5.98
CA PHE A 154 15.83 25.80 -6.60
C PHE A 154 17.24 25.25 -6.43
N ASN A 155 18.26 26.05 -6.72
CA ASN A 155 19.65 25.63 -6.54
C ASN A 155 19.95 25.29 -5.07
N ALA A 156 19.44 26.08 -4.12
CA ALA A 156 19.58 25.79 -2.70
C ALA A 156 18.89 24.48 -2.28
N ALA A 157 17.71 24.18 -2.83
CA ALA A 157 17.01 22.92 -2.57
C ALA A 157 17.75 21.72 -3.18
N VAL A 158 18.24 21.86 -4.41
CA VAL A 158 19.07 20.87 -5.10
C VAL A 158 20.35 20.54 -4.33
N THR A 159 21.06 21.55 -3.83
CA THR A 159 22.26 21.35 -2.99
C THR A 159 21.94 20.57 -1.72
N LYS A 160 20.83 20.91 -1.03
CA LYS A 160 20.41 20.20 0.19
C LYS A 160 20.03 18.74 -0.09
N LEU A 161 19.37 18.49 -1.21
CA LEU A 161 18.98 17.16 -1.66
C LEU A 161 20.23 16.31 -1.99
N GLY A 162 21.17 16.86 -2.76
CA GLY A 162 22.40 16.17 -3.14
C GLY A 162 23.38 15.93 -1.98
N ALA A 163 23.21 16.60 -0.84
CA ALA A 163 24.03 16.40 0.35
C ALA A 163 23.74 15.06 1.07
N LYS A 164 22.61 14.40 0.77
CA LYS A 164 22.25 13.11 1.36
C LYS A 164 22.46 11.96 0.38
N PRO A 165 23.24 10.93 0.73
CA PRO A 165 23.49 9.79 -0.14
C PRO A 165 22.20 9.07 -0.59
N GLU A 166 21.19 9.00 0.26
CA GLU A 166 19.92 8.31 0.01
C GLU A 166 18.95 9.05 -0.90
N ASP A 167 19.09 10.38 -1.04
CA ASP A 167 18.14 11.22 -1.76
C ASP A 167 18.43 11.29 -3.28
N LEU A 168 19.56 10.72 -3.73
CA LEU A 168 20.07 10.72 -5.11
C LEU A 168 20.10 12.12 -5.78
N GLN A 169 20.71 12.21 -6.96
CA GLN A 169 20.85 13.48 -7.70
C GLN A 169 19.47 14.08 -8.09
N PRO A 170 19.36 15.40 -8.31
CA PRO A 170 18.08 16.06 -8.63
C PRO A 170 17.34 15.50 -9.85
N ASN A 171 18.10 15.02 -10.84
CA ASN A 171 17.60 14.41 -12.08
C ASN A 171 17.36 12.90 -11.95
N LYS A 172 17.45 12.34 -10.74
CA LYS A 172 17.15 10.95 -10.42
C LYS A 172 15.88 10.89 -9.57
N SER A 173 14.97 10.00 -9.94
CA SER A 173 13.66 9.82 -9.29
C SER A 173 13.67 8.73 -8.22
N GLU A 174 14.71 7.91 -8.19
CA GLU A 174 14.83 6.72 -7.34
C GLU A 174 15.25 7.08 -5.90
N GLY A 175 15.69 8.31 -5.69
CA GLY A 175 16.14 8.80 -4.39
C GLY A 175 15.00 9.03 -3.41
N ARG A 176 15.32 8.92 -2.12
CA ARG A 176 14.37 9.07 -1.03
C ARG A 176 13.97 10.53 -0.80
N ILE A 177 13.02 10.70 0.11
CA ILE A 177 12.51 11.97 0.62
C ILE A 177 12.50 11.91 2.15
N PHE A 178 12.36 13.04 2.84
CA PHE A 178 12.70 13.14 4.26
C PHE A 178 12.05 12.11 5.21
N TRP A 179 10.85 11.61 4.91
CA TRP A 179 10.11 10.65 5.73
C TRP A 179 10.20 9.20 5.22
N ASP A 180 10.78 9.01 4.05
CA ASP A 180 11.04 7.73 3.41
C ASP A 180 12.37 7.21 3.93
N LYS A 181 12.33 6.31 4.92
CA LYS A 181 13.51 5.77 5.62
C LYS A 181 13.78 4.32 5.27
#